data_AF-A0A848SV08-F1
#
_entry.id   AF-A0A848SV08-F1
#
_cell.length_a   1.000
_cell.length_b   1.000
_cell.length_c   1.000
_cell.angle_alpha   90.00
_cell.angle_beta   90.00
_cell.angle_gamma   90.00
#
_symmetry.space_group_name_H-M   'P 1'
#
loop_
_entity.id
_entity.type
_entity.pdbx_description
1 polymer ?
#
loop_
_entity_poly.entity_id
_entity_poly.type
_entity_poly.pdbx_seq_one_letter_code
_entity_poly.pdbx_strand_id
1 'polypeptide(L)'
;MKGLITIITLFTLTNCIANTDSTEILNYWLTDTEEYIVQIYEENGVYKGKIVWLLNPLAMDGEARRDVMNNEPELRSRLLMGLDVLDGFEYDDGDWRHGSVYNFKNGNDYNAHLKIDNDGNLRWTGYYGILFFLGKTKVWTPVSDLKKYGLK
;
A
#
# COMPACT_ATOMS: atom_id res chain seq x y z
N MET A 1 48.18 40.59 -30.76
CA MET A 1 46.86 40.52 -30.10
C MET A 1 46.62 39.06 -29.74
N LYS A 2 46.66 38.72 -28.45
CA LYS A 2 46.58 37.33 -27.97
C LYS A 2 45.10 36.95 -27.85
N GLY A 3 44.67 35.95 -28.62
CA GLY A 3 43.29 35.46 -28.60
C GLY A 3 43.03 34.62 -27.34
N LEU A 4 42.00 34.98 -26.59
CA LEU A 4 41.52 34.24 -25.42
C LEU A 4 40.55 33.15 -25.92
N ILE A 5 40.84 31.89 -25.65
CA ILE A 5 39.93 30.76 -25.90
C ILE A 5 39.18 30.49 -24.60
N THR A 6 37.89 30.77 -24.57
CA THR A 6 37.00 30.47 -23.45
C THR A 6 36.41 29.07 -23.64
N ILE A 7 36.77 28.13 -22.77
CA ILE A 7 36.15 26.80 -22.70
C ILE A 7 34.92 26.90 -21.79
N ILE A 8 33.74 26.69 -22.35
CA ILE A 8 32.47 26.59 -21.61
C ILE A 8 32.26 25.11 -21.29
N THR A 9 32.51 24.72 -20.04
CA THR A 9 32.23 23.37 -19.56
C THR A 9 30.75 23.27 -19.22
N LEU A 10 29.99 22.54 -20.05
CA LEU A 10 28.56 22.28 -19.85
C LEU A 10 28.40 21.20 -18.77
N PHE A 11 28.00 21.59 -17.57
CA PHE A 11 27.67 20.68 -16.47
C PHE A 11 26.26 20.11 -16.71
N THR A 12 26.18 18.87 -17.21
CA THR A 12 24.89 18.19 -17.36
C THR A 12 24.49 17.60 -16.01
N LEU A 13 23.42 18.15 -15.42
CA LEU A 13 22.76 17.58 -14.25
C LEU A 13 21.99 16.34 -14.69
N THR A 14 22.57 15.16 -14.49
CA THR A 14 21.85 13.90 -14.67
C THR A 14 20.84 13.77 -13.56
N ASN A 15 19.57 14.08 -13.83
CA ASN A 15 18.48 13.71 -12.93
C ASN A 15 18.38 12.18 -12.95
N CYS A 16 18.76 11.54 -11.84
CA CYS A 16 18.53 10.12 -11.66
C CYS A 16 17.03 9.96 -11.41
N ILE A 17 16.27 9.53 -12.43
CA ILE A 17 14.91 9.07 -12.23
C ILE A 17 15.07 7.71 -11.56
N ALA A 18 14.80 7.65 -10.25
CA ALA A 18 14.69 6.38 -9.56
C ALA A 18 13.46 5.66 -10.14
N ASN A 19 13.71 4.65 -10.98
CA ASN A 19 12.65 3.77 -11.43
C ASN A 19 12.32 2.84 -10.25
N THR A 20 11.18 3.09 -9.59
CA THR A 20 10.62 2.19 -8.58
C THR A 20 10.41 0.83 -9.21
N ASP A 21 10.98 -0.25 -8.65
CA ASP A 21 10.77 -1.58 -9.20
C ASP A 21 9.34 -2.07 -8.90
N SER A 22 8.68 -2.69 -9.86
CA SER A 22 7.36 -3.33 -9.67
C SER A 22 7.30 -4.34 -8.51
N THR A 23 8.46 -4.82 -8.04
CA THR A 23 8.59 -5.74 -6.90
C THR A 23 8.77 -5.03 -5.55
N GLU A 24 9.04 -3.72 -5.53
CA GLU A 24 9.35 -2.98 -4.29
C GLU A 24 8.17 -2.94 -3.31
N ILE A 25 6.93 -3.00 -3.83
CA ILE A 25 5.72 -3.05 -3.00
C ILE A 25 5.51 -4.40 -2.32
N LEU A 26 6.18 -5.47 -2.78
CA LEU A 26 6.01 -6.84 -2.29
C LEU A 26 6.66 -7.02 -0.92
N ASN A 27 5.96 -6.56 0.11
CA ASN A 27 6.46 -6.49 1.47
C ASN A 27 5.33 -6.57 2.49
N TYR A 28 5.69 -6.50 3.76
CA TYR A 28 4.80 -6.39 4.89
C TYR A 28 4.73 -4.93 5.34
N TRP A 29 3.51 -4.41 5.43
CA TRP A 29 3.24 -3.01 5.66
C TRP A 29 2.42 -2.84 6.93
N LEU A 30 2.98 -2.14 7.93
CA LEU A 30 2.29 -1.74 9.15
C LEU A 30 1.44 -0.51 8.86
N THR A 31 0.16 -0.59 9.20
CA THR A 31 -0.77 0.52 8.96
C THR A 31 -0.47 1.77 9.78
N ASP A 32 -0.97 2.93 9.35
CA ASP A 32 -0.83 4.22 10.04
C ASP A 32 -1.38 4.20 11.47
N THR A 33 -2.35 3.32 11.74
CA THR A 33 -2.93 3.10 13.07
C THR A 33 -2.15 2.08 13.91
N GLU A 34 -1.16 1.39 13.34
CA GLU A 34 -0.41 0.29 13.94
C GLU A 34 -1.27 -0.91 14.41
N GLU A 35 -2.52 -1.00 13.97
CA GLU A 35 -3.47 -2.02 14.44
C GLU A 35 -3.38 -3.33 13.66
N TYR A 36 -2.80 -3.33 12.46
CA TYR A 36 -2.66 -4.50 11.62
C TYR A 36 -1.53 -4.35 10.59
N ILE A 37 -1.03 -5.49 10.12
CA ILE A 37 -0.02 -5.59 9.05
C ILE A 37 -0.67 -6.24 7.83
N VAL A 38 -0.41 -5.65 6.66
CA VAL A 38 -0.82 -6.17 5.36
C VAL A 38 0.40 -6.71 4.63
N GLN A 39 0.37 -7.97 4.19
CA GLN A 39 1.32 -8.51 3.24
C GLN A 39 0.82 -8.24 1.83
N ILE A 40 1.59 -7.48 1.05
CA ILE A 40 1.32 -7.31 -0.38
C ILE A 40 2.02 -8.41 -1.16
N TYR A 41 1.28 -9.02 -2.08
CA TYR A 41 1.71 -10.09 -2.95
C TYR A 41 1.20 -9.86 -4.37
N GLU A 42 1.82 -10.53 -5.33
CA GLU A 42 1.43 -10.49 -6.74
C GLU A 42 0.93 -11.86 -7.18
N GLU A 43 -0.14 -11.86 -7.97
CA GLU A 43 -0.73 -13.04 -8.57
C GLU A 43 -1.22 -12.70 -10.00
N ASN A 44 -0.57 -13.29 -11.00
CA ASN A 44 -0.91 -13.14 -12.43
C ASN A 44 -0.87 -11.69 -12.96
N GLY A 45 0.12 -10.91 -12.54
CA GLY A 45 0.31 -9.51 -12.86
C GLY A 45 -0.52 -8.54 -12.00
N VAL A 46 -1.30 -9.06 -11.05
CA VAL A 46 -2.20 -8.26 -10.19
C VAL A 46 -1.70 -8.28 -8.76
N TYR A 47 -1.60 -7.09 -8.16
CA TYR A 47 -1.14 -6.91 -6.80
C TYR A 47 -2.33 -6.87 -5.83
N LYS A 48 -2.21 -7.65 -4.76
CA LYS A 48 -3.22 -7.84 -3.72
C LYS A 48 -2.55 -7.72 -2.35
N GLY A 49 -3.35 -7.51 -1.31
CA GLY A 49 -2.82 -7.34 0.04
C GLY A 49 -3.73 -7.92 1.09
N LYS A 50 -3.19 -8.83 1.91
CA LYS A 50 -3.94 -9.50 2.98
C LYS A 50 -3.45 -9.16 4.37
N ILE A 51 -4.39 -9.13 5.31
CA ILE A 51 -4.07 -9.00 6.73
C ILE A 51 -3.36 -10.27 7.21
N VAL A 52 -2.14 -10.12 7.72
CA VAL A 52 -1.34 -11.23 8.27
C VAL A 52 -1.10 -11.11 9.77
N TRP A 53 -1.37 -9.94 10.34
CA TRP A 53 -1.26 -9.71 11.78
C TRP A 53 -2.28 -8.65 12.23
N LEU A 54 -2.81 -8.83 13.44
CA LEU A 54 -3.75 -7.93 14.11
C LEU A 54 -3.24 -7.67 15.52
N LEU A 55 -3.21 -6.40 15.94
CA LEU A 55 -2.90 -6.02 17.32
C LEU A 55 -3.89 -6.66 18.30
N ASN A 56 -5.17 -6.62 17.94
CA ASN A 56 -6.26 -7.26 18.68
C ASN A 56 -6.92 -8.29 17.76
N PRO A 57 -6.51 -9.58 17.81
CA PRO A 57 -7.02 -10.62 16.92
C PRO A 57 -8.37 -11.20 17.37
N LEU A 58 -8.71 -11.05 18.66
CA LEU A 58 -9.95 -11.54 19.25
C LEU A 58 -10.97 -10.40 19.43
N ALA A 59 -12.25 -10.72 19.33
CA ALA A 59 -13.36 -9.87 19.70
C ALA A 59 -13.63 -9.95 21.22
N MET A 60 -14.60 -9.16 21.71
CA MET A 60 -14.91 -9.08 23.14
C MET A 60 -15.42 -10.39 23.74
N ASP A 61 -16.02 -11.25 22.92
CA ASP A 61 -16.48 -12.59 23.28
C ASP A 61 -15.35 -13.64 23.29
N GLY A 62 -14.12 -13.25 22.93
CA GLY A 62 -12.97 -14.14 22.84
C GLY A 62 -12.85 -14.89 21.51
N GLU A 63 -13.80 -14.71 20.59
CA GLU A 63 -13.77 -15.32 19.26
C GLU A 63 -12.84 -14.54 18.31
N ALA A 64 -12.36 -15.20 17.25
CA ALA A 64 -11.57 -14.52 16.22
C ALA A 64 -12.41 -13.43 15.53
N ARG A 65 -11.82 -12.25 15.31
CA ARG A 65 -12.52 -11.12 14.70
C ARG A 65 -12.99 -11.43 13.28
N ARG A 66 -14.23 -11.02 13.00
CA ARG A 66 -14.90 -11.16 11.71
C ARG A 66 -15.22 -9.80 11.10
N ASP A 67 -15.52 -9.80 9.81
CA ASP A 67 -15.88 -8.61 9.03
C ASP A 67 -17.34 -8.17 9.25
N VAL A 68 -17.72 -7.95 10.51
CA VAL A 68 -19.10 -7.69 10.92
C VAL A 68 -19.72 -6.43 10.30
N MET A 69 -18.90 -5.49 9.81
CA MET A 69 -19.33 -4.24 9.19
C MET A 69 -19.56 -4.35 7.68
N ASN A 70 -19.35 -5.51 7.07
CA ASN A 70 -19.54 -5.67 5.64
C ASN A 70 -20.97 -5.31 5.22
N ASN A 71 -21.12 -4.57 4.13
CA ASN A 71 -22.44 -4.21 3.60
C ASN A 71 -23.21 -5.46 3.12
N GLU A 72 -22.51 -6.45 2.58
CA GLU A 72 -23.07 -7.74 2.16
C GLU A 72 -23.14 -8.73 3.35
N PRO A 73 -24.34 -9.14 3.80
CA PRO A 73 -24.52 -9.96 5.00
C PRO A 73 -23.75 -11.30 4.99
N GLU A 74 -23.66 -11.95 3.82
CA GLU A 74 -22.97 -13.22 3.64
C GLU A 74 -21.45 -13.12 3.82
N LEU A 75 -20.87 -11.94 3.65
CA LEU A 75 -19.45 -11.72 3.84
C LEU A 75 -19.11 -11.47 5.32
N ARG A 76 -20.09 -11.15 6.18
CA ARG A 76 -19.85 -10.78 7.59
C ARG A 76 -19.26 -11.89 8.45
N SER A 77 -19.37 -13.15 8.02
CA SER A 77 -18.79 -14.28 8.73
C SER A 77 -17.29 -14.48 8.46
N ARG A 78 -16.71 -13.83 7.44
CA ARG A 78 -15.29 -14.00 7.11
C ARG A 78 -14.39 -13.47 8.22
N LEU A 79 -13.28 -14.15 8.47
CA LEU A 79 -12.27 -13.70 9.43
C LEU A 79 -11.52 -12.49 8.88
N LEU A 80 -11.14 -11.56 9.77
CA LEU A 80 -10.25 -10.46 9.39
C LEU A 80 -8.83 -10.95 9.15
N MET A 81 -8.38 -11.96 9.89
CA MET A 81 -7.08 -12.60 9.61
C MET A 81 -7.14 -13.31 8.25
N GLY A 82 -6.19 -13.00 7.36
CA GLY A 82 -6.13 -13.52 6.00
C GLY A 82 -7.03 -12.81 5.00
N LEU A 83 -7.82 -11.82 5.43
CA LEU A 83 -8.69 -11.04 4.55
C LEU A 83 -7.86 -10.18 3.59
N ASP A 84 -8.13 -10.29 2.29
CA ASP A 84 -7.63 -9.35 1.30
C ASP A 84 -8.33 -7.99 1.45
N VAL A 85 -7.55 -6.96 1.73
CA VAL A 85 -7.97 -5.56 1.89
C VAL A 85 -7.43 -4.65 0.79
N LEU A 86 -6.47 -5.12 0.00
CA LEU A 86 -6.02 -4.51 -1.24
C LEU A 86 -6.27 -5.49 -2.38
N ASP A 87 -6.83 -5.04 -3.49
CA ASP A 87 -7.11 -5.90 -4.64
C ASP A 87 -7.01 -5.14 -5.97
N GLY A 88 -6.71 -5.85 -7.06
CA GLY A 88 -6.80 -5.33 -8.42
C GLY A 88 -5.75 -4.30 -8.83
N PHE A 89 -4.64 -4.17 -8.11
CA PHE A 89 -3.62 -3.17 -8.44
C PHE A 89 -2.72 -3.62 -9.59
N GLU A 90 -2.39 -2.70 -10.49
CA GLU A 90 -1.49 -2.92 -11.63
C GLU A 90 -0.34 -1.92 -11.57
N TYR A 91 0.89 -2.37 -11.81
CA TYR A 91 2.05 -1.49 -11.85
C TYR A 91 2.09 -0.69 -13.16
N ASP A 92 2.14 0.64 -13.05
CA ASP A 92 2.18 1.60 -14.15
C ASP A 92 3.04 2.82 -13.76
N ASP A 93 4.14 3.01 -14.49
CA ASP A 93 5.04 4.18 -14.38
C ASP A 93 5.46 4.54 -12.95
N GLY A 94 5.94 3.54 -12.18
CA GLY A 94 6.43 3.73 -10.82
C GLY A 94 5.36 3.76 -9.71
N ASP A 95 4.09 3.62 -10.07
CA ASP A 95 2.96 3.54 -9.14
C ASP A 95 2.14 2.25 -9.36
N TRP A 96 1.28 1.90 -8.41
CA TRP A 96 0.30 0.83 -8.57
C TRP A 96 -1.10 1.42 -8.61
N ARG A 97 -1.86 1.14 -9.67
CA ARG A 97 -3.10 1.86 -10.00
C ARG A 97 -4.25 0.90 -10.26
N HIS A 98 -5.44 1.46 -10.47
CA HIS A 98 -6.70 0.75 -10.80
C HIS A 98 -7.26 -0.19 -9.73
N GLY A 99 -6.54 -0.40 -8.63
CA GLY A 99 -7.00 -1.23 -7.53
C GLY A 99 -7.96 -0.54 -6.56
N SER A 100 -8.39 -1.33 -5.59
CA SER A 100 -9.28 -0.91 -4.52
C SER A 100 -8.75 -1.26 -3.14
N VAL A 101 -9.13 -0.46 -2.14
CA VAL A 101 -8.91 -0.75 -0.72
C VAL A 101 -10.25 -1.00 -0.04
N TYR A 102 -10.43 -2.19 0.52
CA TYR A 102 -11.58 -2.51 1.38
C TYR A 102 -11.31 -2.07 2.81
N ASN A 103 -12.24 -1.29 3.39
CA ASN A 103 -12.16 -0.89 4.78
C ASN A 103 -13.16 -1.67 5.65
N PHE A 104 -12.68 -2.76 6.25
CA PHE A 104 -13.47 -3.60 7.17
C PHE A 104 -14.01 -2.87 8.41
N LYS A 105 -13.54 -1.64 8.72
CA LYS A 105 -14.08 -0.85 9.84
C LYS A 105 -15.38 -0.15 9.48
N ASN A 106 -15.70 0.01 8.20
CA ASN A 106 -16.91 0.68 7.75
C ASN A 106 -17.65 -0.02 6.60
N GLY A 107 -17.13 -1.14 6.09
CA GLY A 107 -17.78 -1.94 5.07
C GLY A 107 -17.63 -1.43 3.64
N ASN A 108 -16.85 -0.37 3.41
CA ASN A 108 -16.77 0.28 2.10
C ASN A 108 -15.47 -0.02 1.35
N ASP A 109 -15.58 -0.07 0.03
CA ASP A 109 -14.47 -0.10 -0.91
C ASP A 109 -14.15 1.28 -1.46
N TYR A 110 -12.86 1.55 -1.65
CA TYR A 110 -12.34 2.79 -2.19
C TYR A 110 -11.47 2.50 -3.39
N ASN A 111 -11.68 3.18 -4.51
CA ASN A 111 -10.69 3.20 -5.59
C ASN A 111 -9.41 3.82 -5.05
N ALA A 112 -8.25 3.27 -5.43
CA ALA A 112 -6.99 3.75 -4.91
C ALA A 112 -5.84 3.62 -5.90
N HIS A 113 -4.76 4.32 -5.58
CA HIS A 113 -3.43 4.05 -6.11
C HIS A 113 -2.44 3.97 -4.95
N LEU A 114 -1.37 3.22 -5.16
CA LEU A 114 -0.27 3.00 -4.22
C LEU A 114 1.02 3.56 -4.82
N LYS A 115 1.89 4.07 -3.96
CA LYS A 115 3.19 4.62 -4.33
C LYS A 115 4.17 4.40 -3.19
N ILE A 116 5.40 3.97 -3.50
CA ILE A 116 6.50 4.01 -2.54
C ILE A 116 7.09 5.42 -2.54
N ASP A 117 7.15 6.06 -1.38
CA ASP A 117 7.79 7.37 -1.25
C ASP A 117 9.31 7.26 -1.05
N ASN A 118 9.99 8.41 -1.05
CA ASN A 118 11.45 8.47 -0.97
C ASN A 118 12.01 7.93 0.36
N ASP A 119 11.17 7.81 1.39
CA ASP A 119 11.55 7.27 2.69
C ASP A 119 11.30 5.74 2.76
N GLY A 120 10.82 5.14 1.66
CA GLY A 120 10.48 3.73 1.57
C GLY A 120 9.13 3.37 2.18
N ASN A 121 8.27 4.35 2.47
CA ASN A 121 6.93 4.10 2.98
C ASN A 121 5.93 3.86 1.84
N LEU A 122 4.95 3.01 2.10
CA LEU A 122 3.84 2.80 1.20
C LEU A 122 2.78 3.88 1.44
N ARG A 123 2.61 4.77 0.47
CA ARG A 123 1.52 5.72 0.43
C ARG A 123 0.40 5.16 -0.42
N TRP A 124 -0.82 5.19 0.10
CA TRP A 124 -2.00 4.91 -0.70
C TRP A 124 -3.03 6.01 -0.57
N THR A 125 -3.66 6.37 -1.68
CA THR A 125 -4.69 7.42 -1.72
C THR A 125 -6.00 6.81 -2.19
N GLY A 126 -6.95 6.69 -1.27
CA GLY A 126 -8.29 6.20 -1.55
C GLY A 126 -9.27 7.32 -1.86
N TYR A 127 -10.16 7.09 -2.81
CA TYR A 127 -11.19 8.05 -3.24
C TYR A 127 -12.47 7.34 -3.68
N TYR A 128 -13.59 8.07 -3.70
CA TYR A 128 -14.88 7.56 -4.16
C TYR A 128 -15.11 7.89 -5.64
N GLY A 129 -15.28 6.86 -6.46
CA GLY A 129 -15.65 7.01 -7.87
C GLY A 129 -14.69 7.93 -8.63
N ILE A 130 -15.24 8.95 -9.32
CA ILE A 130 -14.48 9.93 -10.11
C ILE A 130 -13.91 11.10 -9.27
N LEU A 131 -14.19 11.16 -7.97
CA LEU A 131 -13.80 12.28 -7.10
C LEU A 131 -12.38 12.10 -6.53
N PHE A 132 -11.41 11.76 -7.39
CA PHE A 132 -10.03 11.47 -6.99
C PHE A 132 -9.34 12.64 -6.26
N PHE A 133 -9.76 13.87 -6.54
CA PHE A 133 -9.25 15.09 -5.90
C PHE A 133 -9.70 15.27 -4.44
N LEU A 134 -10.71 14.52 -3.98
CA LEU A 134 -11.12 14.46 -2.56
C LEU A 134 -10.52 13.24 -1.84
N GLY A 135 -9.59 12.55 -2.48
CA GLY A 135 -8.95 11.37 -1.93
C GLY A 135 -8.23 11.67 -0.61
N LYS A 136 -8.13 10.65 0.24
CA LYS A 136 -7.35 10.71 1.48
C LYS A 136 -6.15 9.80 1.34
N THR A 137 -4.97 10.35 1.61
CA THR A 137 -3.74 9.58 1.64
C THR A 137 -3.49 9.02 3.03
N LYS A 138 -3.08 7.75 3.07
CA LYS A 138 -2.55 7.05 4.23
C LYS A 138 -1.11 6.64 3.95
N VAL A 139 -0.33 6.47 5.00
CA VAL A 139 1.09 6.11 4.93
C VAL A 139 1.31 4.89 5.81
N TRP A 140 1.77 3.81 5.21
CA TRP A 140 2.10 2.56 5.89
C TRP A 140 3.60 2.37 5.88
N THR A 141 4.14 1.89 6.99
CA THR A 141 5.58 1.73 7.18
C THR A 141 6.00 0.29 6.87
N PRO A 142 7.16 0.07 6.25
CA PRO A 142 7.65 -1.28 5.98
C PRO A 142 8.02 -1.98 7.31
N VAL A 143 7.68 -3.26 7.43
CA VAL A 143 8.02 -4.06 8.61
C VAL A 143 9.39 -4.70 8.41
N SER A 144 10.42 -4.18 9.08
CA SER A 144 11.79 -4.70 9.00
C SER A 144 12.07 -5.91 9.89
N ASP A 145 11.36 -6.06 11.02
CA ASP A 145 11.48 -7.19 11.94
C ASP A 145 10.14 -7.93 12.09
N LEU A 146 9.93 -8.93 11.23
CA LEU A 146 8.74 -9.78 11.24
C LEU A 146 8.59 -10.60 12.52
N LYS A 147 9.71 -10.95 13.19
CA LYS A 147 9.68 -11.78 14.40
C LYS A 147 9.04 -11.05 15.57
N LYS A 148 9.17 -9.72 15.64
CA LYS A 148 8.45 -8.88 16.61
C LYS A 148 6.94 -9.12 16.58
N TYR A 149 6.39 -9.47 15.42
CA TYR A 149 4.97 -9.71 15.19
C TYR A 149 4.61 -11.21 15.12
N GLY A 150 5.56 -12.10 15.40
CA GLY A 150 5.35 -13.55 15.29
C GLY A 150 5.20 -14.05 13.84
N LEU A 151 5.61 -13.25 12.86
CA LEU A 151 5.61 -13.60 11.45
C LEU A 151 6.94 -14.27 11.07
N LYS A 152 6.90 -15.14 10.05
CA LYS A 152 8.06 -15.91 9.55
C LYS A 152 8.67 -15.27 8.32
#